data_AF-A0A6J4HTQ3-F1
#
_entry.id   AF-A0A6J4HTQ3-F1
#
_cell.length_a   1.000
_cell.length_b   1.000
_cell.length_c   1.000
_cell.angle_alpha   90.00
_cell.angle_beta   90.00
_cell.angle_gamma   90.00
#
_symmetry.space_group_name_H-M   'P 1'
#
loop_
_entity.id
_entity.type
_entity.pdbx_description
1 polymer ?
#
loop_
_entity_poly.entity_id
_entity_poly.type
_entity_poly.pdbx_seq_one_letter_code
_entity_poly.pdbx_strand_id
1 'polypeptide(L)'
;GGRRITLVDYDGMYVPELAGRVSAEVGHPNYQHPLRTAHDYGVGLDRFAHLVIQTGLLALARDASLWTRFNDGESLLFKKTDLLDPAHSRVFHAVRALAQHDDALRDSVEYLEEACYGTQQDLIVPSPGGAVTLPPLEAAPAEVIRSDASKWWMATEQTRTNAALRPAQATATAAPGLRYLERVQTAESGASEQKILWGTRAGMATLFGLCLLLFNVGDFFPWWLLINLFNVHNWVYAAWPRKKVYDELSAEIQKLEKLVTERRDKIEALRPSGAGTGASGTAAGFVQEKLRKTSISQALGIAGISLTTLGHLRAAWIDSAADVKNRTFVPGVATHEIVALHQWCSELEIQAANEYRQSQGSRPAAPGTPKQVQADISRLEHEIAGFEAALEDLHRERDSFPDTSTRTYYRKVFGLTEA
;
A
#
# COMPACT_ATOMS: atom_id res chain seq x y z
N GLY A 1 -19.54 -8.31 29.21
CA GLY A 1 -18.34 -7.46 29.33
C GLY A 1 -18.05 -6.85 27.99
N GLY A 2 -18.16 -5.53 27.86
CA GLY A 2 -17.93 -4.84 26.59
C GLY A 2 -16.46 -4.91 26.21
N ARG A 3 -16.15 -5.49 25.05
CA ARG A 3 -14.80 -5.40 24.47
C ARG A 3 -14.57 -3.94 24.06
N ARG A 4 -13.55 -3.30 24.63
CA ARG A 4 -13.14 -1.95 24.27
C ARG A 4 -12.36 -2.02 22.96
N ILE A 5 -12.77 -1.24 21.97
CA ILE A 5 -12.02 -1.05 20.72
C ILE A 5 -10.97 0.03 20.98
N THR A 6 -9.73 -0.24 20.59
CA THR A 6 -8.61 0.69 20.72
C THR A 6 -7.89 0.75 19.38
N LEU A 7 -7.63 1.96 18.89
CA LEU A 7 -6.77 2.18 17.73
C LEU A 7 -5.31 1.98 18.15
N VAL A 8 -4.54 1.30 17.31
CA VAL A 8 -3.11 1.01 17.49
C VAL A 8 -2.36 1.40 16.23
N ASP A 9 -1.03 1.42 16.29
CA ASP A 9 -0.15 1.70 15.16
C ASP A 9 -0.26 3.14 14.63
N TYR A 10 0.37 4.08 15.35
CA TYR A 10 0.27 5.52 15.11
C TYR A 10 1.42 6.10 14.26
N ASP A 11 2.31 5.27 13.72
CA ASP A 11 3.52 5.74 13.04
C ASP A 11 3.21 6.52 11.75
N GLY A 12 2.05 6.25 11.13
CA GLY A 12 1.54 6.92 9.93
C GLY A 12 0.54 8.05 10.15
N MET A 13 0.25 8.42 11.40
CA MET A 13 -0.83 9.38 11.71
C MET A 13 -0.47 10.82 11.28
N TYR A 14 -1.49 11.63 10.99
CA TYR A 14 -1.30 13.07 10.80
C TYR A 14 -1.46 13.82 12.14
N VAL A 15 -0.55 14.75 12.42
CA VAL A 15 -0.71 15.76 13.48
C VAL A 15 -0.57 17.16 12.88
N PRO A 16 -1.27 18.19 13.40
CA PRO A 16 -1.27 19.53 12.84
C PRO A 16 0.12 20.14 12.62
N GLU A 17 1.08 19.79 13.47
CA GLU A 17 2.49 20.23 13.39
C GLU A 17 3.20 19.74 12.12
N LEU A 18 2.64 18.73 11.43
CA LEU A 18 3.14 18.21 10.17
C LEU A 18 2.46 18.86 8.95
N ALA A 19 1.67 19.92 9.13
CA ALA A 19 1.11 20.70 8.03
C ALA A 19 2.18 21.11 7.00
N GLY A 20 1.89 20.88 5.72
CA GLY A 20 2.81 21.16 4.61
C GLY A 20 3.94 20.14 4.41
N ARG A 21 3.99 19.08 5.22
CA ARG A 21 4.89 17.93 4.99
C ARG A 21 4.24 16.93 4.04
N VAL A 22 5.08 16.09 3.44
CA VAL A 22 4.67 14.89 2.71
C VAL A 22 4.64 13.70 3.65
N SER A 23 3.68 12.80 3.45
CA SER A 23 3.56 11.58 4.23
C SER A 23 4.74 10.64 3.94
N ALA A 24 5.31 10.04 4.99
CA ALA A 24 6.40 9.07 4.86
C ALA A 24 5.91 7.73 4.27
N GLU A 25 4.62 7.44 4.43
CA GLU A 25 3.97 6.23 3.91
C GLU A 25 2.55 6.53 3.39
N VAL A 26 2.18 5.87 2.30
CA VAL A 26 0.82 5.98 1.75
C VAL A 26 -0.14 4.99 2.44
N GLY A 27 0.33 4.14 3.34
CA GLY A 27 -0.52 3.17 4.03
C GLY A 27 -1.08 2.08 3.12
N HIS A 28 -1.99 1.27 3.67
CA HIS A 28 -2.43 0.04 3.00
C HIS A 28 -3.38 0.30 1.81
N PRO A 29 -3.07 -0.16 0.58
CA PRO A 29 -3.80 0.26 -0.64
C PRO A 29 -5.30 -0.03 -0.67
N ASN A 30 -5.78 -1.05 0.08
CA ASN A 30 -7.20 -1.40 0.15
C ASN A 30 -8.04 -0.46 1.04
N TYR A 31 -7.40 0.47 1.76
CA TYR A 31 -8.08 1.45 2.63
C TYR A 31 -7.75 2.90 2.23
N GLN A 32 -7.11 3.09 1.09
CA GLN A 32 -6.65 4.40 0.63
C GLN A 32 -7.46 4.87 -0.55
N HIS A 33 -7.67 6.19 -0.61
CA HIS A 33 -8.32 6.80 -1.75
C HIS A 33 -7.53 6.48 -3.04
N PRO A 34 -8.18 6.11 -4.16
CA PRO A 34 -7.48 5.62 -5.35
C PRO A 34 -6.47 6.61 -5.95
N LEU A 35 -6.76 7.91 -5.83
CA LEU A 35 -5.90 9.01 -6.29
C LEU A 35 -4.95 9.55 -5.21
N ARG A 36 -4.92 8.94 -4.01
CA ARG A 36 -4.07 9.42 -2.92
C ARG A 36 -2.60 9.32 -3.31
N THR A 37 -1.87 10.40 -3.03
CA THR A 37 -0.42 10.46 -3.11
C THR A 37 0.18 10.79 -1.73
N ALA A 38 1.51 10.74 -1.63
CA ALA A 38 2.21 11.18 -0.43
C ALA A 38 1.99 12.67 -0.10
N HIS A 39 1.51 13.48 -1.06
CA HIS A 39 1.20 14.90 -0.84
C HIS A 39 -0.17 15.12 -0.17
N ASP A 40 -1.04 14.12 -0.19
CA ASP A 40 -2.37 14.18 0.41
C ASP A 40 -2.29 13.80 1.90
N TYR A 41 -1.58 14.66 2.65
CA TYR A 41 -1.28 14.48 4.07
C TYR A 41 -1.87 15.63 4.89
N GLY A 42 -2.95 15.35 5.62
CA GLY A 42 -3.71 16.36 6.34
C GLY A 42 -4.76 15.78 7.27
N VAL A 43 -5.52 16.66 7.92
CA VAL A 43 -6.58 16.29 8.89
C VAL A 43 -7.68 15.37 8.35
N GLY A 44 -7.80 15.27 7.03
CA GLY A 44 -8.76 14.38 6.35
C GLY A 44 -8.22 13.00 5.99
N LEU A 45 -6.99 12.66 6.40
CA LEU A 45 -6.27 11.45 5.97
C LEU A 45 -7.09 10.16 6.11
N ASP A 46 -7.73 9.97 7.26
CA ASP A 46 -8.41 8.71 7.61
C ASP A 46 -9.88 8.64 7.15
N ARG A 47 -10.38 9.71 6.51
CA ARG A 47 -11.80 9.83 6.12
C ARG A 47 -12.22 8.76 5.13
N PHE A 48 -11.38 8.48 4.14
CA PHE A 48 -11.67 7.46 3.14
C PHE A 48 -11.61 6.05 3.74
N ALA A 49 -10.56 5.75 4.52
CA ALA A 49 -10.42 4.48 5.22
C ALA A 49 -11.63 4.20 6.13
N HIS A 50 -12.13 5.24 6.81
CA HIS A 50 -13.35 5.16 7.62
C HIS A 50 -14.55 4.72 6.79
N LEU A 51 -14.81 5.32 5.62
CA LEU A 51 -15.93 4.95 4.76
C LEU A 51 -15.82 3.49 4.27
N VAL A 52 -14.61 3.04 3.91
CA VAL A 52 -14.36 1.64 3.50
C VAL A 52 -14.70 0.67 4.63
N ILE A 53 -14.20 0.94 5.84
CA ILE A 53 -14.42 0.09 7.02
C ILE A 53 -15.90 0.12 7.44
N GLN A 54 -16.51 1.30 7.53
CA GLN A 54 -17.92 1.46 7.90
C GLN A 54 -18.83 0.70 6.93
N THR A 55 -18.67 0.92 5.63
CA THR A 55 -19.48 0.26 4.60
C THR A 55 -19.31 -1.25 4.66
N GLY A 56 -18.07 -1.72 4.82
CA GLY A 56 -17.80 -3.16 4.90
C GLY A 56 -18.40 -3.81 6.15
N LEU A 57 -18.32 -3.15 7.30
CA LEU A 57 -18.92 -3.65 8.55
C LEU A 57 -20.45 -3.65 8.49
N LEU A 58 -21.07 -2.60 7.93
CA LEU A 58 -22.52 -2.55 7.71
C LEU A 58 -22.97 -3.70 6.79
N ALA A 59 -22.26 -3.91 5.68
CA ALA A 59 -22.57 -5.01 4.76
C ALA A 59 -22.43 -6.39 5.43
N LEU A 60 -21.34 -6.62 6.18
CA LEU A 60 -21.09 -7.87 6.91
C LEU A 60 -22.13 -8.12 8.02
N ALA A 61 -22.61 -7.06 8.68
CA ALA A 61 -23.66 -7.17 9.68
C ALA A 61 -25.01 -7.63 9.07
N ARG A 62 -25.23 -7.38 7.78
CA ARG A 62 -26.44 -7.80 7.06
C ARG A 62 -26.27 -9.14 6.33
N ASP A 63 -25.09 -9.40 5.77
CA ASP A 63 -24.77 -10.67 5.12
C ASP A 63 -23.31 -11.07 5.39
N ALA A 64 -23.12 -11.95 6.38
CA ALA A 64 -21.81 -12.49 6.73
C ALA A 64 -21.19 -13.36 5.63
N SER A 65 -21.96 -13.86 4.65
CA SER A 65 -21.43 -14.67 3.54
C SER A 65 -20.51 -13.85 2.61
N LEU A 66 -20.65 -12.53 2.62
CA LEU A 66 -19.76 -11.61 1.90
C LEU A 66 -18.30 -11.77 2.33
N TRP A 67 -18.06 -12.08 3.62
CA TRP A 67 -16.71 -12.36 4.13
C TRP A 67 -16.06 -13.50 3.35
N THR A 68 -16.71 -14.66 3.27
CA THR A 68 -16.17 -15.83 2.57
C THR A 68 -16.00 -15.61 1.06
N ARG A 69 -16.78 -14.70 0.48
CA ARG A 69 -16.77 -14.43 -0.96
C ARG A 69 -15.68 -13.43 -1.39
N PHE A 70 -15.39 -12.44 -0.56
CA PHE A 70 -14.60 -11.27 -0.97
C PHE A 70 -13.38 -10.98 -0.09
N ASN A 71 -13.35 -11.46 1.16
CA ASN A 71 -12.16 -11.30 2.01
C ASN A 71 -11.00 -12.14 1.47
N ASP A 72 -9.81 -11.55 1.46
CA ASP A 72 -8.56 -12.17 0.99
C ASP A 72 -7.46 -12.15 2.05
N GLY A 73 -7.82 -11.89 3.31
CA GLY A 73 -6.86 -11.71 4.42
C GLY A 73 -6.29 -10.30 4.56
N GLU A 74 -6.32 -9.47 3.50
CA GLU A 74 -5.74 -8.13 3.48
C GLU A 74 -6.80 -7.00 3.41
N SER A 75 -7.95 -7.29 2.79
CA SER A 75 -9.10 -6.38 2.70
C SER A 75 -10.28 -6.87 3.52
N LEU A 76 -11.01 -5.95 4.18
CA LEU A 76 -12.26 -6.31 4.85
C LEU A 76 -13.27 -6.89 3.85
N LEU A 77 -13.56 -6.12 2.79
CA LEU A 77 -14.41 -6.52 1.66
C LEU A 77 -13.96 -5.90 0.33
N PHE A 78 -13.50 -4.64 0.35
CA PHE A 78 -13.14 -3.87 -0.84
C PHE A 78 -11.63 -3.89 -1.08
N LYS A 79 -11.21 -4.19 -2.31
CA LYS A 79 -9.81 -4.10 -2.75
C LYS A 79 -9.55 -2.78 -3.47
N LYS A 80 -8.28 -2.43 -3.63
CA LYS A 80 -7.89 -1.26 -4.43
C LYS A 80 -8.52 -1.26 -5.83
N THR A 81 -8.58 -2.41 -6.49
CA THR A 81 -9.20 -2.53 -7.82
C THR A 81 -10.69 -2.24 -7.81
N ASP A 82 -11.39 -2.59 -6.73
CA ASP A 82 -12.80 -2.27 -6.56
C ASP A 82 -13.02 -0.78 -6.33
N LEU A 83 -12.14 -0.14 -5.57
CA LEU A 83 -12.18 1.29 -5.29
C LEU A 83 -11.78 2.14 -6.51
N LEU A 84 -10.94 1.61 -7.41
CA LEU A 84 -10.58 2.26 -8.67
C LEU A 84 -11.73 2.24 -9.70
N ASP A 85 -12.56 1.19 -9.69
CA ASP A 85 -13.71 1.06 -10.58
C ASP A 85 -14.94 0.47 -9.85
N PRO A 86 -15.63 1.26 -9.00
CA PRO A 86 -16.80 0.79 -8.25
C PRO A 86 -17.95 0.33 -9.14
N ALA A 87 -18.08 0.92 -10.34
CA ALA A 87 -19.17 0.64 -11.27
C ALA A 87 -19.18 -0.82 -11.74
N HIS A 88 -18.00 -1.40 -11.99
CA HIS A 88 -17.84 -2.79 -12.47
C HIS A 88 -17.42 -3.77 -11.36
N SER A 89 -17.27 -3.31 -10.12
CA SER A 89 -16.84 -4.15 -9.01
C SER A 89 -17.95 -5.11 -8.55
N ARG A 90 -17.59 -6.39 -8.44
CA ARG A 90 -18.49 -7.46 -7.95
C ARG A 90 -18.91 -7.26 -6.50
N VAL A 91 -18.04 -6.69 -5.66
CA VAL A 91 -18.36 -6.44 -4.25
C VAL A 91 -19.31 -5.25 -4.12
N PHE A 92 -19.09 -4.15 -4.87
CA PHE A 92 -20.02 -3.02 -4.90
C PHE A 92 -21.40 -3.44 -5.41
N HIS A 93 -21.49 -4.26 -6.46
CA HIS A 93 -22.77 -4.81 -6.90
C HIS A 93 -23.48 -5.64 -5.82
N ALA A 94 -22.76 -6.49 -5.08
CA ALA A 94 -23.33 -7.29 -4.01
C ALA A 94 -23.83 -6.42 -2.85
N VAL A 95 -23.05 -5.41 -2.46
CA VAL A 95 -23.41 -4.47 -1.39
C VAL A 95 -24.60 -3.59 -1.79
N ARG A 96 -24.64 -3.07 -3.03
CA ARG A 96 -25.79 -2.31 -3.56
C ARG A 96 -27.07 -3.12 -3.58
N ALA A 97 -27.00 -4.40 -3.95
CA ALA A 97 -28.16 -5.30 -3.91
C ALA A 97 -28.69 -5.46 -2.47
N LEU A 98 -27.79 -5.55 -1.49
CA LEU A 98 -28.15 -5.63 -0.07
C LEU A 98 -28.73 -4.31 0.47
N ALA A 99 -28.26 -3.17 -0.05
CA ALA A 99 -28.67 -1.83 0.35
C ALA A 99 -30.09 -1.42 -0.11
N GLN A 100 -30.74 -2.19 -1.00
CA GLN A 100 -32.07 -1.86 -1.53
C GLN A 100 -33.12 -1.65 -0.43
N HIS A 101 -32.94 -2.27 0.73
CA HIS A 101 -33.87 -2.21 1.86
C HIS A 101 -33.22 -1.75 3.17
N ASP A 102 -32.04 -1.13 3.11
CA ASP A 102 -31.30 -0.62 4.27
C ASP A 102 -30.75 0.78 3.97
N ASP A 103 -31.42 1.82 4.46
CA ASP A 103 -31.06 3.21 4.19
C ASP A 103 -29.64 3.53 4.69
N ALA A 104 -29.24 3.00 5.86
CA ALA A 104 -27.90 3.27 6.40
C ALA A 104 -26.78 2.65 5.56
N LEU A 105 -27.00 1.44 5.02
CA LEU A 105 -26.04 0.81 4.12
C LEU A 105 -26.04 1.50 2.75
N ARG A 106 -27.21 1.94 2.27
CA ARG A 106 -27.37 2.68 1.02
C ARG A 106 -26.58 4.00 1.06
N ASP A 107 -26.80 4.80 2.09
CA ASP A 107 -26.09 6.07 2.25
C ASP A 107 -24.57 5.81 2.32
N SER A 108 -24.14 4.83 3.12
CA SER A 108 -22.72 4.51 3.27
C SER A 108 -22.06 4.06 1.96
N VAL A 109 -22.72 3.22 1.15
CA VAL A 109 -22.16 2.77 -0.12
C VAL A 109 -22.19 3.88 -1.18
N GLU A 110 -23.22 4.73 -1.21
CA GLU A 110 -23.28 5.88 -2.11
C GLU A 110 -22.17 6.90 -1.79
N TYR A 111 -21.95 7.21 -0.51
CA TYR A 111 -20.84 8.07 -0.10
C TYR A 111 -19.48 7.47 -0.45
N LEU A 112 -19.29 6.16 -0.28
CA LEU A 112 -18.04 5.50 -0.65
C LEU A 112 -17.83 5.52 -2.17
N GLU A 113 -18.87 5.29 -2.97
CA GLU A 113 -18.79 5.34 -4.44
C GLU A 113 -18.46 6.76 -4.93
N GLU A 114 -19.15 7.78 -4.43
CA GLU A 114 -18.86 9.18 -4.74
C GLU A 114 -17.43 9.55 -4.33
N ALA A 115 -17.02 9.10 -3.14
CA ALA A 115 -15.67 9.29 -2.62
C ALA A 115 -14.58 8.66 -3.50
N CYS A 116 -14.86 7.60 -4.26
CA CYS A 116 -13.87 6.98 -5.14
C CYS A 116 -13.57 7.84 -6.39
N TYR A 117 -14.51 8.70 -6.79
CA TYR A 117 -14.39 9.56 -7.97
C TYR A 117 -13.97 11.00 -7.63
N GLY A 118 -14.14 11.42 -6.36
CA GLY A 118 -13.80 12.76 -5.87
C GLY A 118 -12.32 12.96 -5.56
N THR A 119 -12.00 14.12 -4.96
CA THR A 119 -10.66 14.37 -4.38
C THR A 119 -10.70 14.13 -2.88
N GLN A 120 -9.56 13.74 -2.28
CA GLN A 120 -9.49 13.45 -0.84
C GLN A 120 -9.80 14.68 0.03
N GLN A 121 -9.51 15.91 -0.46
CA GLN A 121 -9.79 17.14 0.28
C GLN A 121 -11.29 17.48 0.34
N ASP A 122 -12.09 17.00 -0.60
CA ASP A 122 -13.53 17.29 -0.68
C ASP A 122 -14.39 16.26 0.09
N LEU A 123 -13.76 15.23 0.68
CA LEU A 123 -14.46 14.17 1.43
C LEU A 123 -15.04 14.70 2.75
N ILE A 124 -16.26 15.21 2.69
CA ILE A 124 -17.07 15.45 3.88
C ILE A 124 -17.73 14.13 4.27
N VAL A 125 -17.07 13.34 5.11
CA VAL A 125 -17.70 12.19 5.77
C VAL A 125 -18.82 12.74 6.67
N PRO A 126 -20.08 12.32 6.49
CA PRO A 126 -21.14 12.64 7.43
C PRO A 126 -20.72 12.06 8.78
N SER A 127 -20.63 12.92 9.80
CA SER A 127 -20.40 12.44 11.16
C SER A 127 -21.58 11.53 11.52
N PRO A 128 -21.37 10.25 11.88
CA PRO A 128 -22.47 9.41 12.31
C PRO A 128 -23.17 10.12 13.47
N GLY A 129 -24.46 10.43 13.29
CA GLY A 129 -25.20 11.36 14.12
C GLY A 129 -24.95 11.16 15.62
N GLY A 130 -24.31 12.16 16.22
CA GLY A 130 -24.00 12.19 17.64
C GLY A 130 -22.65 12.86 17.85
N ALA A 131 -22.67 14.13 18.28
CA ALA A 131 -21.50 14.79 18.82
C ALA A 131 -20.97 13.96 19.99
N VAL A 132 -19.99 13.10 19.73
CA VAL A 132 -19.13 12.59 20.80
C VAL A 132 -18.26 13.76 21.17
N THR A 133 -18.68 14.49 22.19
CA THR A 133 -17.82 15.44 22.89
C THR A 133 -16.58 14.66 23.31
N LEU A 134 -15.45 14.89 22.67
CA LEU A 134 -14.18 14.39 23.17
C LEU A 134 -14.07 14.87 24.62
N PRO A 135 -13.90 13.98 25.61
CA PRO A 135 -13.62 14.45 26.95
C PRO A 135 -12.39 15.37 26.89
N PRO A 136 -12.34 16.45 27.69
CA PRO A 136 -11.13 17.27 27.78
C PRO A 136 -9.94 16.34 28.03
N LEU A 137 -8.82 16.64 27.39
CA LEU A 137 -7.57 15.92 27.60
C LEU A 137 -7.13 16.13 29.05
N GLU A 138 -7.72 15.39 29.99
CA GLU A 138 -7.23 15.33 31.36
C GLU A 138 -5.82 14.76 31.27
N ALA A 139 -4.86 15.56 31.75
CA ALA A 139 -3.46 15.18 31.81
C ALA A 139 -3.39 13.77 32.42
N ALA A 140 -2.81 12.84 31.66
CA ALA A 140 -2.69 11.46 32.06
C ALA A 140 -2.12 11.40 33.49
N PRO A 141 -2.78 10.72 34.45
CA PRO A 141 -2.18 10.52 35.76
C PRO A 141 -0.92 9.70 35.55
N ALA A 142 0.20 10.17 36.12
CA ALA A 142 1.54 9.62 35.98
C ALA A 142 1.73 8.22 36.63
N GLU A 143 0.67 7.43 36.77
CA GLU A 143 0.65 6.28 37.66
C GLU A 143 -0.15 5.09 37.08
N VAL A 144 0.13 4.68 35.84
CA VAL A 144 -0.20 3.31 35.37
C VAL A 144 0.91 2.78 34.45
N ILE A 145 2.12 2.67 34.99
CA ILE A 145 3.13 1.74 34.47
C ILE A 145 3.33 0.67 35.54
N ARG A 146 2.46 -0.35 35.57
CA ARG A 146 2.79 -1.68 36.13
C ARG A 146 2.05 -2.79 35.39
N SER A 147 2.85 -3.61 34.72
CA SER A 147 2.75 -5.05 34.46
C SER A 147 1.36 -5.70 34.42
N ASP A 148 0.90 -6.05 33.22
CA ASP A 148 0.58 -7.45 32.86
C ASP A 148 0.35 -7.56 31.35
N ALA A 149 1.44 -7.64 30.59
CA ALA A 149 1.45 -7.92 29.17
C ALA A 149 1.41 -9.44 28.94
N SER A 150 0.25 -10.06 29.14
CA SER A 150 0.00 -11.45 28.76
C SER A 150 -1.05 -11.55 27.66
N LYS A 151 -0.59 -11.29 26.43
CA LYS A 151 -0.97 -11.93 25.16
C LYS A 151 -2.44 -12.37 25.01
N TRP A 152 -3.32 -11.38 24.88
CA TRP A 152 -4.72 -11.57 24.52
C TRP A 152 -4.94 -12.03 23.05
N TRP A 153 -3.91 -11.99 22.20
CA TRP A 153 -3.94 -12.43 20.79
C TRP A 153 -3.68 -13.93 20.56
N MET A 154 -3.65 -14.75 21.62
CA MET A 154 -3.46 -16.21 21.53
C MET A 154 -4.74 -17.02 21.80
N ALA A 155 -5.91 -16.39 21.93
CA ALA A 155 -7.16 -17.08 22.22
C ALA A 155 -8.02 -17.31 20.95
N THR A 156 -7.98 -18.56 20.50
CA THR A 156 -8.96 -19.34 19.73
C THR A 156 -9.34 -18.92 18.30
N GLU A 157 -8.99 -19.78 17.35
CA GLU A 157 -10.01 -20.43 16.50
C GLU A 157 -9.54 -21.88 16.25
N GLN A 158 -10.34 -22.83 16.73
CA GLN A 158 -10.12 -24.26 16.62
C GLN A 158 -11.48 -24.83 16.27
N THR A 159 -11.82 -24.88 14.97
CA THR A 159 -12.77 -25.81 14.35
C THR A 159 -12.76 -25.59 12.83
N ARG A 160 -12.20 -26.54 12.07
CA ARG A 160 -12.82 -27.15 10.88
C ARG A 160 -11.89 -28.24 10.35
N THR A 161 -12.07 -29.42 10.92
CA THR A 161 -11.58 -30.66 10.34
C THR A 161 -12.44 -31.08 9.14
N ASN A 162 -11.76 -31.68 8.17
CA ASN A 162 -12.21 -32.66 7.18
C ASN A 162 -13.22 -32.22 6.09
N ALA A 163 -12.69 -32.07 4.87
CA ALA A 163 -13.36 -32.58 3.68
C ALA A 163 -12.31 -33.21 2.75
N ALA A 164 -12.51 -34.50 2.50
CA ALA A 164 -11.70 -35.35 1.66
C ALA A 164 -11.70 -34.90 0.19
N LEU A 165 -10.56 -35.04 -0.50
CA LEU A 165 -10.52 -35.26 -1.95
C LEU A 165 -9.36 -36.21 -2.29
N ARG A 166 -9.73 -37.38 -2.80
CA ARG A 166 -8.86 -38.38 -3.44
C ARG A 166 -8.43 -37.91 -4.84
N PRO A 167 -7.37 -38.50 -5.43
CA PRO A 167 -6.71 -37.95 -6.61
C PRO A 167 -7.43 -38.34 -7.90
N ALA A 168 -7.58 -37.39 -8.82
CA ALA A 168 -7.87 -37.68 -10.21
C ALA A 168 -6.58 -37.54 -11.01
N GLN A 169 -6.06 -38.67 -11.50
CA GLN A 169 -5.06 -38.70 -12.55
C GLN A 169 -5.69 -38.17 -13.84
N ALA A 170 -5.08 -37.13 -14.42
CA ALA A 170 -5.21 -36.80 -15.81
C ALA A 170 -3.81 -36.47 -16.35
N THR A 171 -3.35 -37.31 -17.26
CA THR A 171 -2.13 -37.17 -18.06
C THR A 171 -2.32 -36.07 -19.11
N ALA A 172 -1.53 -35.00 -19.03
CA ALA A 172 -1.14 -34.20 -20.19
C ALA A 172 0.17 -33.45 -19.88
N THR A 173 1.10 -33.55 -20.80
CA THR A 173 2.50 -33.16 -20.70
C THR A 173 2.69 -31.64 -20.90
N ALA A 174 3.62 -31.07 -20.11
CA ALA A 174 4.32 -29.77 -20.27
C ALA A 174 3.85 -28.52 -19.48
N ALA A 175 4.43 -28.34 -18.29
CA ALA A 175 5.12 -27.12 -17.81
C ALA A 175 5.91 -27.50 -16.53
N PRO A 176 7.13 -26.99 -16.26
CA PRO A 176 7.91 -27.38 -15.09
C PRO A 176 7.38 -26.66 -13.82
N GLY A 177 6.16 -26.98 -13.39
CA GLY A 177 5.38 -26.12 -12.48
C GLY A 177 5.15 -26.61 -11.04
N LEU A 178 5.92 -27.57 -10.51
CA LEU A 178 5.72 -28.10 -9.14
C LEU A 178 7.02 -28.29 -8.33
N ARG A 179 8.11 -27.62 -8.68
CA ARG A 179 9.44 -27.95 -8.12
C ARG A 179 9.61 -27.63 -6.63
N TYR A 180 8.92 -26.67 -6.05
CA TYR A 180 9.09 -26.29 -4.64
C TYR A 180 8.25 -27.18 -3.72
N LEU A 181 6.98 -27.42 -4.08
CA LEU A 181 6.11 -28.38 -3.40
C LEU A 181 6.65 -29.80 -3.50
N GLU A 182 7.10 -30.23 -4.69
CA GLU A 182 7.68 -31.56 -4.88
C GLU A 182 8.92 -31.75 -4.01
N ARG A 183 9.79 -30.73 -3.91
CA ARG A 183 10.97 -30.75 -3.03
C ARG A 183 10.60 -31.01 -1.57
N VAL A 184 9.50 -30.42 -1.08
CA VAL A 184 9.00 -30.62 0.29
C VAL A 184 8.25 -31.93 0.49
N GLN A 185 7.70 -32.51 -0.58
CA GLN A 185 6.98 -33.78 -0.53
C GLN A 185 7.92 -35.00 -0.69
N THR A 186 9.21 -34.79 -0.99
CA THR A 186 10.19 -35.88 -1.07
C THR A 186 10.41 -36.58 0.27
N ALA A 187 10.62 -37.90 0.24
CA ALA A 187 10.95 -38.69 1.42
C ALA A 187 12.25 -38.21 2.12
N GLU A 188 13.22 -37.69 1.35
CA GLU A 188 14.46 -37.12 1.86
C GLU A 188 14.24 -35.84 2.67
N SER A 189 13.38 -34.94 2.18
CA SER A 189 13.01 -33.72 2.91
C SER A 189 12.25 -34.05 4.21
N GLY A 190 11.37 -35.05 4.19
CA GLY A 190 10.70 -35.57 5.37
C GLY A 190 11.67 -36.17 6.39
N ALA A 191 12.66 -36.94 5.94
CA ALA A 191 13.71 -37.49 6.82
C ALA A 191 14.60 -36.38 7.42
N SER A 192 14.96 -35.37 6.64
CA SER A 192 15.72 -34.20 7.11
C SER A 192 14.93 -33.37 8.14
N GLU A 193 13.64 -33.17 7.88
CA GLU A 193 12.72 -32.52 8.81
C GLU A 193 12.65 -33.29 10.14
N GLN A 194 12.46 -34.61 10.10
CA GLN A 194 12.44 -35.44 11.31
C GLN A 194 13.76 -35.40 12.07
N LYS A 195 14.90 -35.38 11.37
CA LYS A 195 16.23 -35.30 11.99
C LYS A 195 16.41 -33.97 12.75
N ILE A 196 16.01 -32.85 12.16
CA ILE A 196 16.08 -31.53 12.79
C ILE A 196 15.14 -31.47 14.00
N LEU A 197 13.89 -31.93 13.85
CA LEU A 197 12.92 -31.96 14.95
C LEU A 197 13.40 -32.82 16.12
N TRP A 198 13.95 -34.01 15.83
CA TRP A 198 14.51 -34.89 16.86
C TRP A 198 15.70 -34.24 17.56
N GLY A 199 16.65 -33.65 16.82
CA GLY A 199 17.78 -32.92 17.39
C GLY A 199 17.34 -31.76 18.28
N THR A 200 16.29 -31.04 17.88
CA THR A 200 15.70 -29.94 18.65
C THR A 200 15.09 -30.44 19.97
N ARG A 201 14.33 -31.55 19.92
CA ARG A 201 13.74 -32.19 21.11
C ARG A 201 14.81 -32.67 22.09
N ALA A 202 15.86 -33.33 21.58
CA ALA A 202 16.99 -33.78 22.37
C ALA A 202 17.74 -32.60 23.02
N GLY A 203 17.97 -31.52 22.26
CA GLY A 203 18.58 -30.29 22.78
C GLY A 203 17.75 -29.64 23.89
N MET A 204 16.44 -29.50 23.70
CA MET A 204 15.55 -28.94 24.73
C MET A 204 15.49 -29.80 26.00
N ALA A 205 15.44 -31.13 25.86
CA ALA A 205 15.46 -32.04 27.01
C ALA A 205 16.77 -31.96 27.79
N THR A 206 17.92 -31.88 27.08
CA THR A 206 19.24 -31.74 27.70
C THR A 206 19.35 -30.41 28.45
N LEU A 207 18.86 -29.33 27.84
CA LEU A 207 18.94 -28.00 28.42
C LEU A 207 17.98 -27.83 29.60
N PHE A 208 16.78 -28.44 29.55
CA PHE A 208 15.88 -28.53 30.69
C PHE A 208 16.49 -29.31 31.86
N GLY A 209 17.18 -30.42 31.60
CA GLY A 209 17.94 -31.14 32.62
C GLY A 209 19.06 -30.30 33.24
N LEU A 210 19.78 -29.53 32.42
CA LEU A 210 20.83 -28.60 32.88
C LEU A 210 20.24 -27.46 33.73
N CYS A 211 19.08 -26.91 33.35
CA CYS A 211 18.34 -25.93 34.16
C CYS A 211 18.06 -26.46 35.57
N LEU A 212 17.57 -27.70 35.67
CA LEU A 212 17.22 -28.32 36.95
C LEU A 212 18.44 -28.56 37.84
N LEU A 213 19.60 -28.86 37.25
CA LEU A 213 20.86 -29.05 37.97
C LEU A 213 21.48 -27.74 38.46
N LEU A 214 21.24 -26.63 37.75
CA LEU A 214 21.87 -25.33 38.00
C LEU A 214 20.92 -24.29 38.59
N PHE A 215 19.72 -24.69 38.99
CA PHE A 215 18.66 -23.82 39.54
C PHE A 215 19.09 -23.05 40.81
N ASN A 216 20.21 -23.41 41.44
CA ASN A 216 20.73 -22.78 42.65
C ASN A 216 21.94 -21.83 42.41
N VAL A 217 22.26 -21.51 41.15
CA VAL A 217 23.43 -20.69 40.78
C VAL A 217 23.02 -19.26 40.38
N GLY A 218 22.43 -18.52 41.34
CA GLY A 218 22.16 -17.08 41.25
C GLY A 218 21.22 -16.59 40.13
N ASP A 219 20.86 -15.30 40.18
CA ASP A 219 19.81 -14.72 39.31
C ASP A 219 20.22 -14.49 37.85
N PHE A 220 21.52 -14.58 37.54
CA PHE A 220 22.06 -14.31 36.19
C PHE A 220 21.94 -15.51 35.23
N PHE A 221 22.13 -16.72 35.75
CA PHE A 221 22.18 -17.94 34.96
C PHE A 221 20.85 -18.25 34.22
N PRO A 222 19.67 -18.13 34.86
CA PRO A 222 18.39 -18.33 34.17
C PRO A 222 18.15 -17.37 33.00
N TRP A 223 18.55 -16.10 33.14
CA TRP A 223 18.40 -15.09 32.08
C TRP A 223 19.30 -15.36 30.87
N TRP A 224 20.58 -15.66 31.12
CA TRP A 224 21.51 -16.03 30.04
C TRP A 224 21.04 -17.28 29.28
N LEU A 225 20.49 -18.25 30.01
CA LEU A 225 19.99 -19.49 29.45
C LEU A 225 18.74 -19.28 28.57
N LEU A 226 17.79 -18.44 29.02
CA LEU A 226 16.59 -18.09 28.25
C LEU A 226 16.93 -17.39 26.93
N ILE A 227 17.90 -16.46 26.94
CA ILE A 227 18.35 -15.75 25.72
C ILE A 227 18.98 -16.74 24.73
N ASN A 228 19.85 -17.63 25.20
CA ASN A 228 20.48 -18.62 24.34
C ASN A 228 19.48 -19.64 23.78
N LEU A 229 18.51 -20.06 24.58
CA LEU A 229 17.36 -20.86 24.14
C LEU A 229 16.59 -20.21 23.00
N PHE A 230 16.25 -18.93 23.17
CA PHE A 230 15.52 -18.17 22.16
C PHE A 230 16.31 -18.03 20.86
N ASN A 231 17.62 -17.76 20.94
CA ASN A 231 18.50 -17.64 19.79
C ASN A 231 18.68 -18.97 19.03
N VAL A 232 18.94 -20.06 19.74
CA VAL A 232 19.04 -21.40 19.15
C VAL A 232 17.71 -21.78 18.51
N HIS A 233 16.59 -21.49 19.17
CA HIS A 233 15.27 -21.77 18.61
C HIS A 233 15.03 -21.04 17.28
N ASN A 234 15.29 -19.73 17.23
CA ASN A 234 15.13 -18.95 16.01
C ASN A 234 16.03 -19.44 14.89
N TRP A 235 17.28 -19.82 15.22
CA TRP A 235 18.21 -20.39 14.26
C TRP A 235 17.72 -21.72 13.68
N VAL A 236 17.21 -22.63 14.54
CA VAL A 236 16.68 -23.91 14.08
C VAL A 236 15.40 -23.73 13.27
N TYR A 237 14.50 -22.83 13.67
CA TYR A 237 13.31 -22.49 12.90
C TYR A 237 13.68 -21.95 11.52
N ALA A 238 14.68 -21.09 11.41
CA ALA A 238 15.20 -20.61 10.13
C ALA A 238 15.81 -21.73 9.28
N ALA A 239 16.42 -22.73 9.92
CA ALA A 239 16.98 -23.91 9.24
C ALA A 239 15.94 -25.01 8.93
N TRP A 240 14.68 -24.84 9.34
CA TRP A 240 13.63 -25.83 9.11
C TRP A 240 13.36 -25.98 7.59
N PRO A 241 13.51 -27.19 7.00
CA PRO A 241 13.54 -27.37 5.55
C PRO A 241 12.30 -26.83 4.82
N ARG A 242 11.10 -27.01 5.40
CA ARG A 242 9.86 -26.48 4.82
C ARG A 242 9.87 -24.96 4.73
N LYS A 243 10.28 -24.30 5.81
CA LYS A 243 10.41 -22.84 5.86
C LYS A 243 11.44 -22.35 4.84
N LYS A 244 12.60 -23.00 4.77
CA LYS A 244 13.66 -22.63 3.82
C LYS A 244 13.17 -22.70 2.36
N VAL A 245 12.47 -23.76 1.98
CA VAL A 245 11.92 -23.90 0.62
C VAL A 245 10.83 -22.85 0.36
N TYR A 246 10.01 -22.51 1.35
CA TYR A 246 9.02 -21.44 1.25
C TYR A 246 9.66 -20.05 1.08
N ASP A 247 10.73 -19.77 1.83
CA ASP A 247 11.49 -18.53 1.70
C ASP A 247 12.13 -18.42 0.29
N GLU A 248 12.68 -19.52 -0.24
CA GLU A 248 13.23 -19.58 -1.60
C GLU A 248 12.14 -19.35 -2.67
N LEU A 249 10.94 -19.91 -2.49
CA LEU A 249 9.78 -19.68 -3.37
C LEU A 249 9.38 -18.20 -3.36
N SER A 250 9.28 -17.61 -2.16
CA SER A 250 8.92 -16.20 -1.99
C SER A 250 9.97 -15.26 -2.62
N ALA A 251 11.26 -15.59 -2.49
CA ALA A 251 12.34 -14.83 -3.10
C ALA A 251 12.31 -14.86 -4.63
N GLU A 252 11.97 -16.02 -5.23
CA GLU A 252 11.87 -16.14 -6.69
C GLU A 252 10.67 -15.34 -7.24
N ILE A 253 9.54 -15.34 -6.52
CA ILE A 253 8.38 -14.48 -6.86
C ILE A 253 8.81 -13.01 -6.91
N GLN A 254 9.42 -12.49 -5.84
CA GLN A 254 9.87 -11.10 -5.77
C GLN A 254 10.85 -10.73 -6.90
N LYS A 255 11.74 -11.66 -7.26
CA LYS A 255 12.70 -11.49 -8.35
C LYS A 255 12.00 -11.39 -9.70
N LEU A 256 10.99 -12.22 -9.96
CA LEU A 256 10.21 -12.17 -11.21
C LEU A 256 9.35 -10.91 -11.29
N GLU A 257 8.70 -10.51 -10.20
CA GLU A 257 7.98 -9.24 -10.10
C GLU A 257 8.88 -8.08 -10.52
N LYS A 258 10.08 -8.00 -9.92
CA LYS A 258 11.06 -6.97 -10.24
C LYS A 258 11.46 -6.97 -11.72
N LEU A 259 11.65 -8.15 -12.32
CA LEU A 259 11.98 -8.28 -13.73
C LEU A 259 10.83 -7.79 -14.63
N VAL A 260 9.58 -8.11 -14.31
CA VAL A 260 8.41 -7.60 -15.03
C VAL A 260 8.38 -6.08 -14.99
N THR A 261 8.58 -5.47 -13.82
CA THR A 261 8.60 -4.01 -13.67
C THR A 261 9.72 -3.38 -14.50
N GLU A 262 10.95 -3.91 -14.40
CA GLU A 262 12.10 -3.40 -15.15
C GLU A 262 11.88 -3.47 -16.68
N ARG A 263 11.20 -4.51 -17.17
CA ARG A 263 10.90 -4.68 -18.60
C ARG A 263 9.79 -3.74 -19.07
N ARG A 264 8.76 -3.53 -18.25
CA ARG A 264 7.71 -2.53 -18.51
C ARG A 264 8.31 -1.12 -18.59
N ASP A 265 9.22 -0.78 -17.68
CA ASP A 265 9.92 0.51 -17.70
C ASP A 265 10.77 0.69 -18.97
N LYS A 266 11.40 -0.39 -19.46
CA LYS A 266 12.13 -0.37 -20.74
C LYS A 266 11.21 -0.16 -21.94
N ILE A 267 10.02 -0.76 -21.95
CA ILE A 267 9.02 -0.51 -23.00
C ILE A 267 8.60 0.96 -22.99
N GLU A 268 8.32 1.52 -21.82
CA GLU A 268 7.92 2.93 -21.68
C GLU A 268 9.04 3.89 -22.13
N ALA A 269 10.30 3.54 -21.86
CA ALA A 269 11.46 4.30 -22.35
C ALA A 269 11.65 4.22 -23.89
N LEU A 270 11.22 3.12 -24.52
CA LEU A 270 11.28 2.91 -25.97
C LEU A 270 10.08 3.51 -26.72
N ARG A 271 8.92 3.63 -26.06
CA ARG A 271 7.74 4.28 -26.64
C ARG A 271 8.03 5.77 -26.80
N PRO A 272 7.97 6.35 -28.01
CA PRO A 272 8.15 7.78 -28.17
C PRO A 272 7.10 8.52 -27.34
N SER A 273 7.52 9.48 -26.50
CA SER A 273 6.63 10.40 -25.79
C SER A 273 5.81 11.20 -26.80
N GLY A 274 4.69 10.62 -27.23
CA GLY A 274 3.88 11.12 -28.33
C GLY A 274 2.61 10.31 -28.52
N ALA A 275 2.05 9.72 -27.46
CA ALA A 275 0.70 9.16 -27.42
C ALA A 275 0.33 8.82 -25.97
N GLY A 276 0.17 9.84 -25.13
CA GLY A 276 -0.21 9.67 -23.73
C GLY A 276 -0.74 10.97 -23.15
N THR A 277 -2.05 11.02 -22.96
CA THR A 277 -2.86 12.11 -22.43
C THR A 277 -2.36 12.61 -21.07
N GLY A 278 -1.80 13.80 -21.06
CA GLY A 278 -1.49 14.59 -19.87
C GLY A 278 -0.86 15.90 -20.33
N ALA A 279 -1.52 17.03 -20.08
CA ALA A 279 -1.11 18.33 -20.62
C ALA A 279 0.39 18.63 -20.41
N SER A 280 1.01 18.11 -19.34
CA SER A 280 2.41 18.26 -18.97
C SER A 280 3.45 17.81 -20.02
N GLY A 281 3.09 16.97 -21.01
CA GLY A 281 4.01 16.53 -22.07
C GLY A 281 4.03 17.42 -23.32
N THR A 282 3.12 18.40 -23.41
CA THR A 282 3.03 19.33 -24.54
C THR A 282 3.78 20.63 -24.25
N ALA A 283 4.22 21.34 -25.29
CA ALA A 283 4.80 22.68 -25.13
C ALA A 283 3.86 23.61 -24.33
N ALA A 284 2.55 23.49 -24.55
CA ALA A 284 1.53 24.25 -23.84
C ALA A 284 1.46 23.90 -22.34
N GLY A 285 1.53 22.62 -21.97
CA GLY A 285 1.51 22.26 -20.54
C GLY A 285 2.83 22.48 -19.82
N PHE A 286 3.98 22.42 -20.52
CA PHE A 286 5.25 22.87 -19.94
C PHE A 286 5.19 24.37 -19.61
N VAL A 287 4.66 25.18 -20.53
CA VAL A 287 4.46 26.63 -20.32
C VAL A 287 3.51 26.87 -19.14
N GLN A 288 2.37 26.17 -19.11
CA GLN A 288 1.37 26.34 -18.05
C GLN A 288 1.89 25.92 -16.67
N GLU A 289 2.63 24.81 -16.58
CA GLU A 289 3.24 24.36 -15.33
C GLU A 289 4.32 25.33 -14.85
N LYS A 290 5.07 25.95 -15.77
CA LYS A 290 6.07 26.96 -15.41
C LYS A 290 5.41 28.23 -14.87
N LEU A 291 4.35 28.71 -15.51
CA LEU A 291 3.58 29.85 -15.01
C LEU A 291 2.96 29.59 -13.63
N ARG A 292 2.46 28.37 -13.38
CA ARG A 292 1.90 27.97 -12.08
C ARG A 292 2.96 27.98 -10.97
N LYS A 293 4.19 27.57 -11.28
CA LYS A 293 5.33 27.57 -10.35
C LYS A 293 5.94 28.95 -10.13
N THR A 294 5.75 29.88 -11.05
CA THR A 294 6.21 31.26 -10.90
C THR A 294 5.30 32.02 -9.93
N SER A 295 5.78 32.26 -8.71
CA SER A 295 5.07 33.05 -7.70
C SER A 295 4.87 34.49 -8.18
N ILE A 296 3.71 35.06 -7.87
CA ILE A 296 3.39 36.47 -8.14
C ILE A 296 4.39 37.44 -7.50
N SER A 297 5.08 37.01 -6.43
CA SER A 297 6.10 37.80 -5.75
C SER A 297 7.26 38.19 -6.67
N GLN A 298 7.51 37.41 -7.72
CA GLN A 298 8.53 37.72 -8.73
C GLN A 298 8.17 38.95 -9.58
N ALA A 299 6.91 39.38 -9.60
CA ALA A 299 6.46 40.59 -10.29
C ALA A 299 6.99 41.89 -9.64
N LEU A 300 7.53 41.86 -8.42
CA LEU A 300 8.21 43.02 -7.80
C LEU A 300 9.42 43.52 -8.59
N GLY A 301 10.00 42.69 -9.46
CA GLY A 301 11.08 43.09 -10.35
C GLY A 301 10.63 43.96 -11.53
N ILE A 302 9.32 44.11 -11.75
CA ILE A 302 8.75 44.87 -12.87
C ILE A 302 8.67 46.35 -12.49
N ALA A 303 9.16 47.23 -13.35
CA ALA A 303 9.07 48.67 -13.15
C ALA A 303 7.60 49.12 -13.02
N GLY A 304 7.27 49.75 -11.89
CA GLY A 304 5.93 50.24 -11.60
C GLY A 304 5.06 49.33 -10.73
N ILE A 305 5.48 48.08 -10.44
CA ILE A 305 4.77 47.21 -9.49
C ILE A 305 5.28 47.45 -8.08
N SER A 306 4.36 47.79 -7.17
CA SER A 306 4.67 48.07 -5.78
C SER A 306 4.28 46.93 -4.84
N LEU A 307 4.80 46.96 -3.61
CA LEU A 307 4.39 46.04 -2.53
C LEU A 307 2.88 46.17 -2.22
N THR A 308 2.31 47.36 -2.37
CA THR A 308 0.86 47.58 -2.21
C THR A 308 0.06 46.88 -3.31
N THR A 309 0.54 46.92 -4.55
CA THR A 309 -0.04 46.20 -5.69
C THR A 309 -0.05 44.70 -5.44
N LEU A 310 1.05 44.15 -4.93
CA LEU A 310 1.14 42.74 -4.52
C LEU A 310 0.17 42.36 -3.40
N GLY A 311 -0.02 43.25 -2.43
CA GLY A 311 -1.01 43.07 -1.36
C GLY A 311 -2.43 42.93 -1.92
N HIS A 312 -2.79 43.78 -2.89
CA HIS A 312 -4.08 43.70 -3.58
C HIS A 312 -4.24 42.41 -4.42
N LEU A 313 -3.17 41.96 -5.10
CA LEU A 313 -3.19 40.70 -5.86
C LEU A 313 -3.39 39.48 -4.96
N ARG A 314 -2.66 39.40 -3.84
CA ARG A 314 -2.83 38.30 -2.87
C ARG A 314 -4.20 38.33 -2.18
N ALA A 315 -4.71 39.53 -1.87
CA ALA A 315 -6.08 39.68 -1.35
C ALA A 315 -7.15 39.20 -2.34
N ALA A 316 -6.83 39.19 -3.64
CA ALA A 316 -7.68 38.66 -4.71
C ALA A 316 -7.39 37.18 -5.06
N TRP A 317 -6.63 36.46 -4.22
CA TRP A 317 -6.22 35.06 -4.42
C TRP A 317 -5.43 34.82 -5.72
N ILE A 318 -4.58 35.79 -6.09
CA ILE A 318 -3.68 35.70 -7.24
C ILE A 318 -2.27 35.47 -6.70
N ASP A 319 -1.83 34.21 -6.68
CA ASP A 319 -0.57 33.80 -6.05
C ASP A 319 0.52 33.38 -7.06
N SER A 320 0.13 33.11 -8.31
CA SER A 320 1.03 32.72 -9.39
C SER A 320 0.86 33.55 -10.66
N ALA A 321 1.84 33.50 -11.55
CA ALA A 321 1.75 34.12 -12.88
C ALA A 321 0.61 33.52 -13.74
N ALA A 322 0.24 32.25 -13.49
CA ALA A 322 -0.89 31.62 -14.16
C ALA A 322 -2.24 32.27 -13.78
N ASP A 323 -2.39 32.71 -12.53
CA ASP A 323 -3.63 33.29 -12.00
C ASP A 323 -3.89 34.69 -12.57
N VAL A 324 -2.82 35.43 -12.89
CA VAL A 324 -2.88 36.78 -13.48
C VAL A 324 -3.47 36.75 -14.89
N LYS A 325 -3.16 35.71 -15.67
CA LYS A 325 -3.50 35.62 -17.10
C LYS A 325 -5.00 35.72 -17.38
N ASN A 326 -5.82 35.22 -16.46
CA ASN A 326 -7.28 35.19 -16.61
C ASN A 326 -7.97 36.39 -15.95
N ARG A 327 -7.22 37.37 -15.43
CA ARG A 327 -7.75 38.51 -14.68
C ARG A 327 -7.56 39.81 -15.48
N THR A 328 -8.67 40.43 -15.88
CA THR A 328 -8.68 41.71 -16.59
C THR A 328 -8.79 42.91 -15.64
N PHE A 329 -9.18 42.67 -14.39
CA PHE A 329 -9.36 43.70 -13.36
C PHE A 329 -9.10 43.12 -11.97
N VAL A 330 -8.41 43.88 -11.12
CA VAL A 330 -8.21 43.57 -9.71
C VAL A 330 -8.49 44.84 -8.89
N PRO A 331 -9.39 44.79 -7.89
CA PRO A 331 -9.67 45.95 -7.04
C PRO A 331 -8.41 46.47 -6.34
N GLY A 332 -8.14 47.76 -6.46
CA GLY A 332 -6.98 48.41 -5.84
C GLY A 332 -5.67 48.31 -6.65
N VAL A 333 -5.68 47.67 -7.82
CA VAL A 333 -4.55 47.64 -8.75
C VAL A 333 -4.86 48.59 -9.92
N ALA A 334 -3.93 49.46 -10.27
CA ALA A 334 -4.13 50.40 -11.37
C ALA A 334 -4.09 49.68 -12.73
N THR A 335 -4.84 50.19 -13.71
CA THR A 335 -4.94 49.56 -15.04
C THR A 335 -3.59 49.38 -15.72
N HIS A 336 -2.67 50.34 -15.57
CA HIS A 336 -1.33 50.24 -16.14
C HIS A 336 -0.47 49.15 -15.48
N GLU A 337 -0.71 48.85 -14.20
CA GLU A 337 -0.04 47.76 -13.47
C GLU A 337 -0.57 46.40 -13.92
N ILE A 338 -1.89 46.26 -14.16
CA ILE A 338 -2.48 45.05 -14.77
C ILE A 338 -1.84 44.78 -16.14
N VAL A 339 -1.70 45.81 -16.98
CA VAL A 339 -1.08 45.70 -18.31
C VAL A 339 0.39 45.25 -18.20
N ALA A 340 1.15 45.83 -17.26
CA ALA A 340 2.54 45.42 -17.01
C ALA A 340 2.63 43.95 -16.54
N LEU A 341 1.70 43.49 -15.71
CA LEU A 341 1.63 42.10 -15.26
C LEU A 341 1.28 41.14 -16.40
N HIS A 342 0.36 41.51 -17.30
CA HIS A 342 0.04 40.72 -18.50
C HIS A 342 1.21 40.64 -19.48
N GLN A 343 1.95 41.73 -19.65
CA GLN A 343 3.16 41.74 -20.47
C GLN A 343 4.22 40.80 -19.88
N TRP A 344 4.46 40.88 -18.57
CA TRP A 344 5.37 39.97 -17.87
C TRP A 344 4.96 38.49 -17.99
N CYS A 345 3.67 38.17 -17.84
CA CYS A 345 3.17 36.82 -18.07
C CYS A 345 3.46 36.34 -19.51
N SER A 346 3.28 37.21 -20.50
CA SER A 346 3.57 36.90 -21.91
C SER A 346 5.06 36.65 -22.15
N GLU A 347 5.94 37.40 -21.51
CA GLU A 347 7.39 37.19 -21.57
C GLU A 347 7.80 35.85 -20.93
N LEU A 348 7.20 35.49 -19.79
CA LEU A 348 7.42 34.20 -19.14
C LEU A 348 6.97 33.02 -20.03
N GLU A 349 5.87 33.16 -20.78
CA GLU A 349 5.41 32.16 -21.73
C GLU A 349 6.42 31.93 -22.85
N ILE A 350 6.94 33.01 -23.43
CA ILE A 350 7.96 32.95 -24.47
C ILE A 350 9.23 32.29 -23.94
N GLN A 351 9.66 32.64 -22.72
CA GLN A 351 10.82 32.04 -22.08
C GLN A 351 10.61 30.54 -21.82
N ALA A 352 9.44 30.16 -21.31
CA ALA A 352 9.09 28.76 -21.08
C ALA A 352 9.07 27.95 -22.39
N ALA A 353 8.51 28.51 -23.46
CA ALA A 353 8.46 27.86 -24.77
C ALA A 353 9.87 27.69 -25.38
N ASN A 354 10.76 28.66 -25.17
CA ASN A 354 12.15 28.59 -25.64
C ASN A 354 12.96 27.56 -24.84
N GLU A 355 12.81 27.50 -23.51
CA GLU A 355 13.43 26.48 -22.68
C GLU A 355 12.95 25.06 -23.03
N TYR A 356 11.64 24.90 -23.29
CA TYR A 356 11.10 23.64 -23.80
C TYR A 356 11.78 23.24 -25.12
N ARG A 357 11.90 24.17 -26.08
CA ARG A 357 12.58 23.92 -27.36
C ARG A 357 14.06 23.55 -27.19
N GLN A 358 14.78 24.19 -26.26
CA GLN A 358 16.18 23.90 -25.95
C GLN A 358 16.35 22.54 -25.25
N SER A 359 15.40 22.15 -24.39
CA SER A 359 15.38 20.84 -23.73
C SER A 359 15.15 19.69 -24.73
N GLN A 360 14.41 19.95 -25.81
CA GLN A 360 14.19 18.99 -26.88
C GLN A 360 15.38 18.87 -27.85
N GLY A 361 16.10 19.98 -28.10
CA GLY A 361 17.29 20.01 -28.98
C GLY A 361 18.53 19.34 -28.40
N SER A 362 18.59 19.12 -27.09
CA SER A 362 19.73 18.51 -26.38
C SER A 362 19.56 17.02 -26.09
N ARG A 363 18.49 16.38 -26.60
CA ARG A 363 18.25 14.94 -26.39
C ARG A 363 19.17 14.13 -27.29
N PRO A 364 19.95 13.16 -26.76
CA PRO A 364 20.75 12.27 -27.61
C PRO A 364 19.82 11.53 -28.58
N ALA A 365 20.25 11.37 -29.83
CA ALA A 365 19.50 10.68 -30.87
C ALA A 365 19.01 9.30 -30.37
N ALA A 366 17.72 9.01 -30.57
CA ALA A 366 17.12 7.73 -30.19
C ALA A 366 17.87 6.57 -30.88
N PRO A 367 18.12 5.45 -30.18
CA PRO A 367 18.81 4.32 -30.78
C PRO A 367 17.85 3.58 -31.73
N GLY A 368 18.17 3.55 -33.02
CA GLY A 368 17.54 2.64 -34.00
C GLY A 368 16.41 3.22 -34.85
N THR A 369 16.09 2.52 -35.94
CA THR A 369 15.00 2.88 -36.85
C THR A 369 13.63 2.53 -36.23
N PRO A 370 12.51 3.18 -36.63
CA PRO A 370 11.18 2.90 -36.06
C PRO A 370 10.75 1.42 -36.13
N LYS A 371 11.18 0.69 -37.16
CA LYS A 371 10.94 -0.77 -37.27
C LYS A 371 11.68 -1.57 -36.21
N GLN A 372 12.86 -1.13 -35.80
CA GLN A 372 13.69 -1.78 -34.79
C GLN A 372 13.11 -1.56 -33.39
N VAL A 373 12.67 -0.33 -33.09
CA VAL A 373 11.98 0.00 -31.82
C VAL A 373 10.71 -0.84 -31.65
N GLN A 374 9.90 -1.00 -32.72
CA GLN A 374 8.69 -1.83 -32.66
C GLN A 374 9.01 -3.32 -32.44
N ALA A 375 10.08 -3.83 -33.06
CA ALA A 375 10.54 -5.21 -32.86
C ALA A 375 11.02 -5.43 -31.41
N ASP A 376 11.75 -4.47 -30.85
CA ASP A 376 12.23 -4.52 -29.46
C ASP A 376 11.08 -4.45 -28.45
N ILE A 377 10.07 -3.61 -28.68
CA ILE A 377 8.85 -3.57 -27.86
C ILE A 377 8.12 -4.91 -27.90
N SER A 378 7.88 -5.46 -29.10
CA SER A 378 7.17 -6.74 -29.27
C SER A 378 7.91 -7.90 -28.57
N ARG A 379 9.25 -7.87 -28.61
CA ARG A 379 10.09 -8.84 -27.89
C ARG A 379 9.93 -8.70 -26.38
N LEU A 380 9.98 -7.48 -25.85
CA LEU A 380 9.83 -7.22 -24.41
C LEU A 380 8.43 -7.60 -23.91
N GLU A 381 7.38 -7.35 -24.69
CA GLU A 381 6.00 -7.76 -24.37
C GLU A 381 5.89 -9.29 -24.29
N HIS A 382 6.52 -10.02 -25.21
CA HIS A 382 6.57 -11.47 -25.16
C HIS A 382 7.36 -11.99 -23.93
N GLU A 383 8.48 -11.36 -23.58
CA GLU A 383 9.24 -11.68 -22.37
C GLU A 383 8.40 -11.44 -21.10
N ILE A 384 7.66 -10.33 -21.02
CA ILE A 384 6.76 -10.01 -19.89
C ILE A 384 5.66 -11.05 -19.75
N ALA A 385 4.96 -11.39 -20.83
CA ALA A 385 3.90 -12.40 -20.81
C ALA A 385 4.42 -13.75 -20.31
N GLY A 386 5.65 -14.13 -20.67
CA GLY A 386 6.30 -15.33 -20.16
C GLY A 386 6.58 -15.27 -18.66
N PHE A 387 7.03 -14.13 -18.14
CA PHE A 387 7.25 -13.93 -16.70
C PHE A 387 5.95 -13.90 -15.90
N GLU A 388 4.91 -13.25 -16.41
CA GLU A 388 3.59 -13.20 -15.77
C GLU A 388 2.97 -14.59 -15.65
N ALA A 389 3.05 -15.41 -16.70
CA ALA A 389 2.59 -16.80 -16.64
C ALA A 389 3.37 -17.63 -15.59
N ALA A 390 4.70 -17.47 -15.52
CA ALA A 390 5.51 -18.14 -14.50
C ALA A 390 5.17 -17.68 -13.07
N LEU A 391 4.86 -16.39 -12.91
CA LEU A 391 4.50 -15.78 -11.64
C LEU A 391 3.13 -16.25 -11.14
N GLU A 392 2.15 -16.40 -12.04
CA GLU A 392 0.86 -17.02 -11.73
C GLU A 392 1.01 -18.46 -11.22
N ASP A 393 1.88 -19.25 -11.86
CA ASP A 393 2.16 -20.63 -11.44
C ASP A 393 2.82 -20.69 -10.05
N LEU A 394 3.81 -19.82 -9.77
CA LEU A 394 4.47 -19.76 -8.45
C LEU A 394 3.52 -19.26 -7.35
N HIS A 395 2.61 -18.32 -7.65
CA HIS A 395 1.59 -17.91 -6.70
C HIS A 395 0.63 -19.05 -6.36
N ARG A 396 0.19 -19.82 -7.37
CA ARG A 396 -0.63 -21.01 -7.14
C ARG A 396 0.09 -22.05 -6.28
N GLU A 397 1.40 -22.21 -6.49
CA GLU A 397 2.25 -23.09 -5.70
C GLU A 397 2.38 -22.62 -4.24
N ARG A 398 2.59 -21.31 -4.02
CA ARG A 398 2.65 -20.69 -2.68
C ARG A 398 1.35 -20.87 -1.92
N ASP A 399 0.22 -20.63 -2.57
CA ASP A 399 -1.10 -20.72 -1.94
C ASP A 399 -1.45 -22.19 -1.56
N SER A 400 -0.83 -23.15 -2.26
CA SER A 400 -0.95 -24.58 -1.97
C SER A 400 0.14 -25.10 -1.01
N PHE A 401 1.03 -24.24 -0.51
CA PHE A 401 2.18 -24.62 0.31
C PHE A 401 1.75 -24.93 1.76
N PRO A 402 2.29 -25.99 2.40
CA PRO A 402 1.99 -26.30 3.78
C PRO A 402 2.34 -25.15 4.73
N ASP A 403 1.56 -24.95 5.80
CA ASP A 403 1.82 -23.88 6.77
C ASP A 403 3.24 -24.00 7.37
N THR A 404 3.99 -22.91 7.25
CA THR A 404 5.36 -22.78 7.77
C THR A 404 5.45 -21.89 9.01
N SER A 405 4.31 -21.51 9.60
CA SER A 405 4.25 -20.67 10.79
C SER A 405 5.04 -21.25 11.98
N THR A 406 5.50 -20.37 12.87
CA THR A 406 6.15 -20.75 14.13
C THR A 406 5.24 -21.66 14.96
N ARG A 407 3.92 -21.42 14.94
CA ARG A 407 2.92 -22.25 15.61
C ARG A 407 2.95 -23.69 15.11
N THR A 408 2.93 -23.89 13.79
CA THR A 408 2.96 -25.22 13.17
C THR A 408 4.29 -25.92 13.41
N TYR A 409 5.40 -25.18 13.36
CA TYR A 409 6.70 -25.70 13.76
C TYR A 409 6.71 -26.23 15.20
N TYR A 410 6.23 -25.44 16.17
CA TYR A 410 6.18 -25.88 17.57
C TYR A 410 5.26 -27.07 17.79
N ARG A 411 4.11 -27.13 17.10
CA ARG A 411 3.23 -28.31 17.17
C ARG A 411 3.97 -29.57 16.76
N LYS A 412 4.70 -29.54 15.64
CA LYS A 412 5.55 -30.65 15.18
C LYS A 412 6.65 -31.01 16.16
N VAL A 413 7.36 -30.00 16.68
CA VAL A 413 8.40 -30.19 17.70
C VAL A 413 7.84 -30.94 18.92
N PHE A 414 6.65 -30.58 19.39
CA PHE A 414 6.00 -31.22 20.53
C PHE A 414 5.20 -32.50 20.18
N GLY A 415 5.15 -32.91 18.91
CA GLY A 415 4.37 -34.07 18.47
C GLY A 415 2.86 -33.88 18.56
N LEU A 416 2.38 -32.64 18.56
CA LEU A 416 0.96 -32.30 18.49
C LEU A 416 0.49 -32.42 17.04
N THR A 417 -0.67 -33.05 16.82
CA THR A 417 -1.25 -33.22 15.48
C THR A 417 -1.59 -31.88 14.84
N GLU A 418 -1.44 -31.75 13.52
CA GLU A 418 -2.04 -30.64 12.76
C GLU A 418 -3.56 -30.81 12.83
N ALA A 419 -4.29 -29.75 13.19
CA ALA A 419 -5.73 -29.79 13.46
C ALA A 419 -6.52 -29.16 12.31
#